data_AF-A0A365ZPH0-F1
#
_entry.id   AF-A0A365ZPH0-F1
#
_cell.length_a   1.000
_cell.length_b   1.000
_cell.length_c   1.000
_cell.angle_alpha   90.00
_cell.angle_beta   90.00
_cell.angle_gamma   90.00
#
_symmetry.space_group_name_H-M   'P 1'
#
loop_
_entity.id
_entity.type
_entity.pdbx_description
1 polymer ?
#
loop_
_entity_poly.entity_id
_entity_poly.type
_entity_poly.pdbx_seq_one_letter_code
_entity_poly.pdbx_strand_id
1 'polypeptide(L)'
;MVRRIRLVLVAAIVAVFASLVAAPAAASGRTDLDRIHDRLLRHDPGAPLLIAAHRGQWRDAPENSLAAIRHAIADGAEIVEIDVRPTRDGHLVLMHDETVDRTTNGTGKVSELTLAQVKSLRLKKGLGGAQAPLTSHTVPTFEEAMLAVKDRAMVNLDKGWPVREQMYEVLRRTGTVDHGLFKGSPTVAEAAAFMEKDPEILYMHIINDGTAGVVGTFPGRQPVAYEVVFDDAADPQVQPGTLAKIREDSRIWINTMWKNLAIDYTDEASLRDERLGWHTVVRSYGASMIQTDNVEALDYWRDGGDLDRYGKLPGNRSIRVEAEDFAPGGEGVGYHDLDPNRCTVARLDEGVDICDLEGAIAVNWIRAGEWLKYSVTVEKAGVYDVSARVSSPYSPAGTITLDWGHTESGPFSIGNTTHHEAFEVQPLERRYLGKGEHEFVVRMDENAYQNFNLDYLQFDHIGR
;
A
#
# COMPACT_ATOMS: atom_id res chain seq x y z
N MET A 1 46.89 25.59 -93.49
CA MET A 1 45.91 26.69 -93.48
C MET A 1 45.39 26.83 -92.06
N VAL A 2 45.53 28.02 -91.49
CA VAL A 2 45.42 28.36 -90.06
C VAL A 2 44.00 28.21 -89.52
N ARG A 3 43.83 27.70 -88.29
CA ARG A 3 42.82 28.21 -87.34
C ARG A 3 43.13 27.83 -85.89
N ARG A 4 43.33 28.87 -85.08
CA ARG A 4 43.48 28.89 -83.61
C ARG A 4 42.15 28.53 -82.94
N ILE A 5 42.19 27.77 -81.84
CA ILE A 5 41.13 27.81 -80.81
C ILE A 5 41.79 27.86 -79.43
N ARG A 6 41.24 28.75 -78.60
CA ARG A 6 41.76 29.26 -77.32
C ARG A 6 41.53 28.24 -76.18
N LEU A 7 42.53 28.17 -75.31
CA LEU A 7 42.50 27.55 -73.99
C LEU A 7 41.59 28.37 -73.05
N VAL A 8 40.62 27.74 -72.38
CA VAL A 8 39.88 28.34 -71.27
C VAL A 8 40.21 27.54 -70.01
N LEU A 9 40.87 28.22 -69.07
CA LEU A 9 41.21 27.73 -67.74
C LEU A 9 39.99 27.99 -66.84
N VAL A 10 39.38 26.95 -66.29
CA VAL A 10 38.32 27.09 -65.27
C VAL A 10 38.96 26.87 -63.89
N ALA A 11 38.97 27.93 -63.08
CA ALA A 11 39.41 27.90 -61.69
C ALA A 11 38.34 27.22 -60.82
N ALA A 12 38.73 26.18 -60.09
CA ALA A 12 37.90 25.55 -59.07
C ALA A 12 38.01 26.34 -57.76
N ILE A 13 36.91 26.96 -57.34
CA ILE A 13 36.77 27.56 -56.00
C ILE A 13 36.37 26.42 -55.04
N VAL A 14 37.26 26.07 -54.11
CA VAL A 14 36.96 25.17 -53.00
C VAL A 14 36.40 26.02 -51.85
N ALA A 15 35.10 25.95 -51.63
CA ALA A 15 34.46 26.53 -50.45
C ALA A 15 34.58 25.53 -49.29
N VAL A 16 35.35 25.90 -48.26
CA VAL A 16 35.40 25.16 -46.99
C VAL A 16 34.17 25.55 -46.18
N PHE A 17 33.15 24.68 -46.17
CA PHE A 17 32.05 24.77 -45.20
C PHE A 17 32.54 24.24 -43.86
N ALA A 18 32.80 25.14 -42.91
CA ALA A 18 32.91 24.78 -41.51
C ALA A 18 31.51 24.47 -40.98
N SER A 19 31.15 23.20 -40.91
CA SER A 19 29.96 22.75 -40.21
C SER A 19 30.19 22.91 -38.69
N LEU A 20 29.62 23.96 -38.11
CA LEU A 20 29.33 23.95 -36.67
C LEU A 20 28.33 22.81 -36.44
N VAL A 21 28.82 21.69 -35.91
CA VAL A 21 27.95 20.72 -35.26
C VAL A 21 27.48 21.39 -33.97
N ALA A 22 26.31 22.02 -34.03
CA ALA A 22 25.59 22.36 -32.81
C ALA A 22 25.33 21.04 -32.09
N ALA A 23 25.93 20.86 -30.91
CA ALA A 23 25.52 19.80 -30.01
C ALA A 23 23.99 19.91 -29.82
N PRO A 24 23.24 18.81 -29.87
CA PRO A 24 21.82 18.88 -29.57
C PRO A 24 21.71 19.45 -28.16
N ALA A 25 21.03 20.58 -28.00
CA ALA A 25 20.55 21.00 -26.70
C ALA A 25 19.76 19.81 -26.16
N ALA A 26 20.19 19.27 -25.02
CA ALA A 26 19.40 18.29 -24.29
C ALA A 26 18.01 18.92 -24.11
N ALA A 27 17.00 18.37 -24.76
CA ALA A 27 15.63 18.69 -24.40
C ALA A 27 15.50 18.24 -22.95
N SER A 28 15.52 19.19 -22.00
CA SER A 28 15.22 18.93 -20.60
C SER A 28 13.73 18.58 -20.52
N GLY A 29 13.41 17.33 -20.84
CA GLY A 29 12.10 16.77 -20.51
C GLY A 29 11.93 16.87 -19.00
N ARG A 30 10.77 17.37 -18.55
CA ARG A 30 10.42 17.36 -17.12
C ARG A 30 10.56 15.93 -16.59
N THR A 31 11.20 15.78 -15.44
CA THR A 31 11.29 14.50 -14.76
C THR A 31 9.91 14.05 -14.27
N ASP A 32 9.74 12.77 -13.93
CA ASP A 32 8.53 12.31 -13.27
C ASP A 32 8.33 13.02 -11.93
N LEU A 33 9.43 13.31 -11.22
CA LEU A 33 9.43 14.13 -10.03
C LEU A 33 8.85 15.53 -10.26
N ASP A 34 9.30 16.27 -11.30
CA ASP A 34 8.79 17.64 -11.56
C ASP A 34 7.26 17.64 -11.67
N ARG A 35 6.70 16.60 -12.33
CA ARG A 35 5.25 16.43 -12.45
C ARG A 35 4.59 16.13 -11.12
N ILE A 36 5.19 15.27 -10.29
CA ILE A 36 4.65 14.92 -8.96
C ILE A 36 4.73 16.14 -8.03
N HIS A 37 5.84 16.86 -8.03
CA HIS A 37 6.05 18.06 -7.24
C HIS A 37 5.06 19.16 -7.64
N ASP A 38 4.85 19.40 -8.93
CA ASP A 38 3.80 20.29 -9.45
C ASP A 38 2.39 19.85 -9.03
N ARG A 39 2.14 18.55 -8.87
CA ARG A 39 0.85 18.04 -8.34
C ARG A 39 0.73 18.28 -6.84
N LEU A 40 1.78 17.98 -6.07
CA LEU A 40 1.82 18.17 -4.62
C LEU A 40 1.54 19.63 -4.24
N LEU A 41 2.14 20.58 -4.97
CA LEU A 41 1.95 22.01 -4.73
C LEU A 41 0.66 22.59 -5.32
N ARG A 42 -0.23 21.76 -5.91
CA ARG A 42 -1.55 22.20 -6.36
C ARG A 42 -2.62 21.88 -5.31
N HIS A 43 -3.24 22.93 -4.79
CA HIS A 43 -4.28 22.86 -3.74
C HIS A 43 -5.67 23.25 -4.24
N ASP A 44 -5.81 23.60 -5.53
CA ASP A 44 -7.11 23.93 -6.11
C ASP A 44 -8.06 22.72 -6.17
N PRO A 45 -9.39 22.93 -6.27
CA PRO A 45 -10.37 21.83 -6.29
C PRO A 45 -10.20 20.81 -7.44
N GLY A 46 -9.44 21.14 -8.48
CA GLY A 46 -9.14 20.25 -9.60
C GLY A 46 -7.82 19.49 -9.44
N ALA A 47 -7.12 19.65 -8.32
CA ALA A 47 -5.85 18.99 -8.09
C ALA A 47 -6.03 17.45 -8.02
N PRO A 48 -5.14 16.67 -8.66
CA PRO A 48 -5.29 15.22 -8.71
C PRO A 48 -5.03 14.58 -7.34
N LEU A 49 -5.76 13.50 -7.05
CA LEU A 49 -5.51 12.63 -5.90
C LEU A 49 -4.13 11.98 -6.01
N LEU A 50 -3.29 12.16 -4.97
CA LEU A 50 -2.01 11.45 -4.87
C LEU A 50 -2.12 10.23 -3.96
N ILE A 51 -1.37 9.20 -4.31
CA ILE A 51 -1.29 7.95 -3.56
C ILE A 51 0.04 7.92 -2.79
N ALA A 52 -0.07 7.65 -1.49
CA ALA A 52 1.07 7.41 -0.60
C ALA A 52 1.10 5.95 -0.14
N ALA A 53 2.17 5.24 -0.47
CA ALA A 53 2.38 3.86 -0.02
C ALA A 53 2.94 3.84 1.40
N HIS A 54 2.17 3.37 2.38
CA HIS A 54 2.59 3.27 3.78
C HIS A 54 3.71 2.23 3.93
N ARG A 55 4.89 2.67 4.38
CA ARG A 55 6.12 1.85 4.48
C ARG A 55 6.56 1.19 3.17
N GLY A 56 6.14 1.72 2.02
CA GLY A 56 6.28 1.11 0.70
C GLY A 56 5.29 -0.03 0.42
N GLN A 57 5.45 -0.74 -0.69
CA GLN A 57 4.57 -1.86 -1.06
C GLN A 57 4.98 -3.10 -0.26
N TRP A 58 4.55 -3.15 1.01
CA TRP A 58 4.93 -4.23 1.91
C TRP A 58 4.22 -5.56 1.59
N ARG A 59 3.14 -5.53 0.80
CA ARG A 59 2.46 -6.76 0.36
C ARG A 59 3.34 -7.64 -0.53
N ASP A 60 4.32 -7.04 -1.23
CA ASP A 60 5.24 -7.76 -2.13
C ASP A 60 6.68 -7.89 -1.62
N ALA A 61 7.08 -7.04 -0.67
CA ALA A 61 8.43 -7.00 -0.14
C ALA A 61 8.40 -6.62 1.35
N PRO A 62 9.46 -6.84 2.14
CA PRO A 62 9.47 -6.39 3.53
C PRO A 62 9.18 -4.88 3.66
N GLU A 63 8.38 -4.50 4.65
CA GLU A 63 8.13 -3.09 4.96
C GLU A 63 9.45 -2.31 5.10
N ASN A 64 9.45 -1.02 4.72
CA ASN A 64 10.61 -0.15 4.89
C ASN A 64 11.89 -0.66 4.17
N SER A 65 11.75 -1.48 3.13
CA SER A 65 12.86 -1.99 2.32
C SER A 65 13.01 -1.24 1.00
N LEU A 66 14.22 -1.27 0.40
CA LEU A 66 14.43 -0.73 -0.94
C LEU A 66 13.56 -1.43 -2.01
N ALA A 67 13.16 -2.69 -1.77
CA ALA A 67 12.28 -3.41 -2.69
C ALA A 67 10.84 -2.90 -2.58
N ALA A 68 10.32 -2.74 -1.37
CA ALA A 68 8.99 -2.16 -1.13
C ALA A 68 8.86 -0.74 -1.70
N ILE A 69 9.91 0.08 -1.57
CA ILE A 69 9.96 1.42 -2.20
C ILE A 69 9.84 1.31 -3.72
N ARG A 70 10.60 0.43 -4.36
CA ARG A 70 10.59 0.29 -5.82
C ARG A 70 9.27 -0.27 -6.35
N HIS A 71 8.67 -1.21 -5.63
CA HIS A 71 7.38 -1.79 -5.99
C HIS A 71 6.27 -0.74 -5.85
N ALA A 72 6.22 0.01 -4.74
CA ALA A 72 5.25 1.11 -4.57
C ALA A 72 5.27 2.11 -5.74
N ILE A 73 6.46 2.52 -6.19
CA ILE A 73 6.60 3.42 -7.35
C ILE A 73 6.12 2.74 -8.65
N ALA A 74 6.40 1.44 -8.82
CA ALA A 74 5.96 0.69 -9.99
C ALA A 74 4.43 0.53 -10.03
N ASP A 75 3.81 0.46 -8.86
CA ASP A 75 2.37 0.26 -8.66
C ASP A 75 1.57 1.57 -8.70
N GLY A 76 2.24 2.70 -8.98
CA GLY A 76 1.58 3.99 -9.22
C GLY A 76 1.59 4.97 -8.04
N ALA A 77 2.25 4.64 -6.92
CA ALA A 77 2.39 5.58 -5.81
C ALA A 77 3.29 6.77 -6.19
N GLU A 78 2.76 7.99 -6.03
CA GLU A 78 3.57 9.21 -6.18
C GLU A 78 4.41 9.53 -4.94
N ILE A 79 4.02 8.97 -3.79
CA ILE A 79 4.67 9.20 -2.51
C ILE A 79 4.93 7.85 -1.86
N VAL A 80 6.13 7.65 -1.34
CA VAL A 80 6.43 6.50 -0.47
C VAL A 80 6.65 7.01 0.93
N GLU A 81 5.84 6.55 1.87
CA GLU A 81 6.06 6.82 3.29
C GLU A 81 7.10 5.84 3.84
N ILE A 82 8.04 6.35 4.63
CA ILE A 82 9.07 5.56 5.30
C ILE A 82 9.29 6.04 6.74
N ASP A 83 9.66 5.10 7.60
CA ASP A 83 9.97 5.37 9.00
C ASP A 83 11.47 5.49 9.23
N VAL A 84 11.93 6.58 9.84
CA VAL A 84 13.37 6.83 10.05
C VAL A 84 13.74 6.77 11.52
N ARG A 85 14.78 5.98 11.85
CA ARG A 85 15.35 5.90 13.20
C ARG A 85 16.88 5.97 13.22
N PRO A 86 17.48 6.57 14.26
CA PRO A 86 18.94 6.59 14.42
C PRO A 86 19.46 5.30 15.08
N THR A 87 20.60 4.81 14.58
CA THR A 87 21.43 3.79 15.23
C THR A 87 22.28 4.40 16.36
N ARG A 88 22.90 3.55 17.18
CA ARG A 88 23.79 3.97 18.27
C ARG A 88 24.93 4.89 17.82
N ASP A 89 25.47 4.63 16.64
CA ASP A 89 26.56 5.38 16.01
C ASP A 89 26.08 6.53 15.11
N GLY A 90 24.78 6.90 15.21
CA GLY A 90 24.23 8.11 14.61
C GLY A 90 23.88 8.01 13.13
N HIS A 91 23.84 6.80 12.56
CA HIS A 91 23.35 6.60 11.20
C HIS A 91 21.83 6.48 11.18
N LEU A 92 21.19 7.01 10.13
CA LEU A 92 19.76 6.89 9.95
C LEU A 92 19.43 5.64 9.13
N VAL A 93 18.49 4.83 9.62
CA VAL A 93 18.01 3.61 8.99
C VAL A 93 16.50 3.61 8.87
N LEU A 94 15.98 2.84 7.92
CA LEU A 94 14.56 2.63 7.75
C LEU A 94 14.06 1.56 8.71
N MET A 95 13.26 1.95 9.70
CA MET A 95 12.69 1.05 10.71
C MET A 95 11.52 1.71 11.43
N HIS A 96 10.35 1.09 11.38
CA HIS A 96 9.17 1.55 12.11
C HIS A 96 9.34 1.43 13.63
N ASP A 97 9.64 0.22 14.09
CA ASP A 97 9.67 -0.13 15.50
C ASP A 97 10.90 0.44 16.21
N GLU A 98 10.82 0.61 17.53
CA GLU A 98 11.99 0.96 18.34
C GLU A 98 13.05 -0.15 18.37
N THR A 99 12.63 -1.39 18.09
CA THR A 99 13.48 -2.58 18.07
C THR A 99 13.49 -3.24 16.71
N VAL A 100 14.48 -4.11 16.47
CA VAL A 100 14.62 -4.83 15.18
C VAL A 100 13.84 -6.16 15.15
N ASP A 101 13.24 -6.58 16.27
CA ASP A 101 12.75 -7.94 16.51
C ASP A 101 11.64 -8.38 15.56
N ARG A 102 10.63 -7.52 15.35
CA ARG A 102 9.45 -7.86 14.56
C ARG A 102 9.82 -8.09 13.10
N THR A 103 10.56 -7.17 12.50
CA THR A 103 10.80 -7.13 11.05
C THR A 103 12.13 -7.75 10.63
N THR A 104 12.97 -8.22 11.57
CA THR A 104 14.27 -8.81 11.25
C THR A 104 14.54 -10.12 11.99
N ASN A 105 15.67 -10.77 11.70
CA ASN A 105 16.20 -11.89 12.48
C ASN A 105 17.08 -11.47 13.69
N GLY A 106 17.14 -10.18 14.01
CA GLY A 106 17.86 -9.66 15.18
C GLY A 106 16.95 -9.45 16.40
N THR A 107 17.53 -8.93 17.47
CA THR A 107 16.80 -8.48 18.67
C THR A 107 17.45 -7.22 19.25
N GLY A 108 16.65 -6.38 19.91
CA GLY A 108 17.12 -5.21 20.65
C GLY A 108 16.80 -3.88 19.96
N LYS A 109 17.02 -2.79 20.70
CA LYS A 109 16.69 -1.43 20.24
C LYS A 109 17.60 -0.99 19.11
N VAL A 110 17.02 -0.34 18.09
CA VAL A 110 17.79 0.25 16.98
C VAL A 110 18.87 1.21 17.50
N SER A 111 18.51 2.02 18.51
CA SER A 111 19.39 3.00 19.15
C SER A 111 20.53 2.40 19.97
N GLU A 112 20.55 1.08 20.20
CA GLU A 112 21.61 0.36 20.92
C GLU A 112 22.54 -0.43 19.98
N LEU A 113 22.17 -0.55 18.70
CA LEU A 113 22.93 -1.24 17.65
C LEU A 113 23.69 -0.24 16.79
N THR A 114 24.88 -0.63 16.32
CA THR A 114 25.61 0.10 15.27
C THR A 114 25.00 -0.13 13.90
N LEU A 115 25.28 0.75 12.92
CA LEU A 115 24.88 0.52 11.53
C LEU A 115 25.40 -0.83 11.01
N ALA A 116 26.64 -1.21 11.34
CA ALA A 116 27.20 -2.49 10.92
C ALA A 116 26.40 -3.68 11.46
N GLN A 117 25.95 -3.61 12.72
CA GLN A 117 25.09 -4.63 13.31
C GLN A 117 23.72 -4.66 12.63
N VAL A 118 23.08 -3.51 12.42
CA VAL A 118 21.78 -3.40 11.74
C VAL A 118 21.85 -3.93 10.29
N LYS A 119 22.90 -3.59 9.54
CA LYS A 119 23.09 -4.04 8.15
C LYS A 119 23.41 -5.54 8.03
N SER A 120 23.86 -6.18 9.11
CA SER A 120 24.06 -7.64 9.14
C SER A 120 22.73 -8.42 9.22
N LEU A 121 21.65 -7.76 9.64
CA LEU A 121 20.34 -8.37 9.78
C LEU A 121 19.68 -8.61 8.42
N ARG A 122 18.69 -9.51 8.42
CA ARG A 122 17.84 -9.81 7.29
C ARG A 122 16.40 -9.50 7.63
N LEU A 123 15.69 -8.86 6.70
CA LEU A 123 14.30 -8.49 6.86
C LEU A 123 13.40 -9.72 6.67
N LYS A 124 12.31 -9.78 7.43
CA LYS A 124 11.22 -10.76 7.28
C LYS A 124 10.21 -10.24 6.24
N LYS A 125 9.47 -11.14 5.59
CA LYS A 125 8.42 -10.81 4.62
C LYS A 125 7.42 -9.83 5.22
N GLY A 126 6.84 -8.96 4.39
CA GLY A 126 5.70 -8.11 4.71
C GLY A 126 5.89 -7.31 6.00
N LEU A 127 4.92 -7.43 6.90
CA LEU A 127 4.91 -6.76 8.20
C LEU A 127 5.76 -7.49 9.26
N GLY A 128 6.53 -8.49 8.88
CA GLY A 128 7.32 -9.29 9.81
C GLY A 128 6.46 -10.09 10.78
N GLY A 129 6.95 -10.29 12.01
CA GLY A 129 6.33 -11.12 13.03
C GLY A 129 7.24 -12.24 13.51
N ALA A 130 6.80 -12.98 14.52
CA ALA A 130 7.61 -14.03 15.14
C ALA A 130 7.91 -15.19 14.18
N GLN A 131 6.95 -15.54 13.31
CA GLN A 131 7.02 -16.69 12.40
C GLN A 131 7.07 -16.30 10.91
N ALA A 132 7.16 -15.00 10.61
CA ALA A 132 7.25 -14.53 9.24
C ALA A 132 8.56 -15.03 8.56
N PRO A 133 8.49 -15.48 7.30
CA PRO A 133 9.66 -15.96 6.56
C PRO A 133 10.76 -14.90 6.45
N LEU A 134 12.02 -15.33 6.61
CA LEU A 134 13.17 -14.47 6.38
C LEU A 134 13.43 -14.28 4.88
N THR A 135 13.81 -13.08 4.48
CA THR A 135 14.15 -12.75 3.09
C THR A 135 15.66 -12.49 2.92
N SER A 136 16.11 -12.26 1.68
CA SER A 136 17.48 -11.83 1.40
C SER A 136 17.71 -10.32 1.61
N HIS A 137 16.65 -9.54 1.86
CA HIS A 137 16.73 -8.09 2.00
C HIS A 137 17.38 -7.68 3.33
N THR A 138 18.09 -6.55 3.32
CA THR A 138 18.71 -5.91 4.49
C THR A 138 17.95 -4.65 4.87
N VAL A 139 18.08 -4.23 6.13
CA VAL A 139 17.65 -2.89 6.58
C VAL A 139 18.37 -1.80 5.76
N PRO A 140 17.66 -0.91 5.06
CA PRO A 140 18.28 0.21 4.34
C PRO A 140 18.71 1.33 5.28
N THR A 141 19.75 2.06 4.90
CA THR A 141 19.99 3.41 5.42
C THR A 141 19.01 4.40 4.77
N PHE A 142 18.76 5.52 5.45
CA PHE A 142 17.96 6.60 4.88
C PHE A 142 18.58 7.15 3.59
N GLU A 143 19.90 7.27 3.53
CA GLU A 143 20.62 7.69 2.32
C GLU A 143 20.39 6.73 1.14
N GLU A 144 20.49 5.41 1.37
CA GLU A 144 20.20 4.40 0.34
C GLU A 144 18.74 4.52 -0.17
N ALA A 145 17.79 4.79 0.71
CA ALA A 145 16.38 4.97 0.35
C ALA A 145 16.18 6.23 -0.51
N MET A 146 16.74 7.37 -0.11
CA MET A 146 16.60 8.62 -0.87
C MET A 146 17.26 8.53 -2.25
N LEU A 147 18.42 7.86 -2.35
CA LEU A 147 19.06 7.60 -3.65
C LEU A 147 18.23 6.66 -4.54
N ALA A 148 17.47 5.73 -3.96
CA ALA A 148 16.61 4.83 -4.72
C ALA A 148 15.34 5.51 -5.25
N VAL A 149 14.86 6.54 -4.56
CA VAL A 149 13.66 7.33 -4.93
C VAL A 149 13.98 8.52 -5.84
N LYS A 150 15.22 9.01 -5.81
CA LYS A 150 15.65 10.20 -6.55
C LYS A 150 15.13 10.22 -7.99
N ASP A 151 14.51 11.34 -8.35
CA ASP A 151 13.87 11.66 -9.63
C ASP A 151 12.61 10.83 -9.99
N ARG A 152 12.09 10.01 -9.07
CA ARG A 152 11.00 9.06 -9.36
C ARG A 152 9.73 9.25 -8.53
N ALA A 153 9.84 9.65 -7.27
CA ALA A 153 8.69 9.86 -6.36
C ALA A 153 9.04 10.84 -5.22
N MET A 154 8.03 11.25 -4.46
CA MET A 154 8.22 11.94 -3.18
C MET A 154 8.41 10.92 -2.05
N VAL A 155 8.98 11.38 -0.94
CA VAL A 155 9.13 10.55 0.26
C VAL A 155 8.49 11.23 1.46
N ASN A 156 7.46 10.63 2.04
CA ASN A 156 6.94 11.07 3.33
C ASN A 156 7.77 10.47 4.47
N LEU A 157 8.16 11.32 5.42
CA LEU A 157 9.20 11.01 6.39
C LEU A 157 8.60 10.93 7.80
N ASP A 158 8.21 9.72 8.24
CA ASP A 158 7.64 9.48 9.56
C ASP A 158 8.69 9.05 10.60
N LYS A 159 8.35 9.19 11.89
CA LYS A 159 9.18 8.93 13.09
C LYS A 159 10.48 9.73 13.18
N GLY A 160 10.80 10.49 12.13
CA GLY A 160 12.03 11.22 11.95
C GLY A 160 12.05 12.63 12.55
N TRP A 161 10.92 13.17 13.04
CA TRP A 161 10.87 14.55 13.55
C TRP A 161 11.95 14.88 14.60
N PRO A 162 12.26 14.00 15.58
CA PRO A 162 13.35 14.24 16.54
C PRO A 162 14.75 14.30 15.92
N VAL A 163 14.94 13.71 14.73
CA VAL A 163 16.20 13.65 13.98
C VAL A 163 16.13 14.42 12.65
N ARG A 164 15.13 15.29 12.47
CA ARG A 164 14.86 16.02 11.22
C ARG A 164 16.04 16.81 10.68
N GLU A 165 16.90 17.34 11.56
CA GLU A 165 18.11 18.06 11.17
C GLU A 165 19.13 17.12 10.51
N GLN A 166 19.29 15.91 11.03
CA GLN A 166 20.16 14.89 10.42
C GLN A 166 19.58 14.40 9.09
N MET A 167 18.25 14.26 9.01
CA MET A 167 17.56 13.90 7.77
C MET A 167 17.75 14.97 6.71
N TYR A 168 17.58 16.25 7.06
CA TYR A 168 17.83 17.38 6.17
C TYR A 168 19.27 17.36 5.62
N GLU A 169 20.28 17.11 6.45
CA GLU A 169 21.66 16.98 5.97
C GLU A 169 21.88 15.78 5.03
N VAL A 170 21.16 14.67 5.23
CA VAL A 170 21.16 13.56 4.27
C VAL A 170 20.53 14.00 2.95
N LEU A 171 19.34 14.61 2.98
CA LEU A 171 18.67 15.12 1.79
C LEU A 171 19.52 16.11 0.99
N ARG A 172 20.21 17.02 1.69
CA ARG A 172 21.14 17.97 1.06
C ARG A 172 22.32 17.28 0.39
N ARG A 173 22.87 16.23 1.02
CA ARG A 173 23.97 15.42 0.44
C ARG A 173 23.53 14.58 -0.75
N THR A 174 22.32 14.03 -0.71
CA THR A 174 21.76 13.24 -1.82
C THR A 174 21.19 14.12 -2.92
N GLY A 175 21.02 15.43 -2.67
CA GLY A 175 20.37 16.37 -3.59
C GLY A 175 18.92 15.96 -3.81
N THR A 176 18.18 15.80 -2.70
CA THR A 176 16.80 15.35 -2.66
C THR A 176 15.97 16.10 -1.60
N VAL A 177 16.30 17.38 -1.34
CA VAL A 177 15.55 18.21 -0.36
C VAL A 177 14.11 18.40 -0.84
N ASP A 178 13.94 18.60 -2.14
CA ASP A 178 12.69 18.71 -2.88
C ASP A 178 11.88 17.40 -2.99
N HIS A 179 12.47 16.24 -2.63
CA HIS A 179 11.74 14.96 -2.53
C HIS A 179 11.12 14.74 -1.14
N GLY A 180 11.75 15.28 -0.10
CA GLY A 180 11.46 14.93 1.29
C GLY A 180 10.29 15.73 1.86
N LEU A 181 9.16 15.06 2.10
CA LEU A 181 8.01 15.59 2.82
C LEU A 181 8.14 15.25 4.31
N PHE A 182 8.70 16.18 5.09
CA PHE A 182 8.79 16.07 6.55
C PHE A 182 7.40 16.03 7.18
N LYS A 183 7.19 15.18 8.19
CA LYS A 183 5.90 15.01 8.87
C LYS A 183 6.05 15.09 10.38
N GLY A 184 5.01 15.59 11.05
CA GLY A 184 4.89 15.52 12.51
C GLY A 184 3.82 16.44 13.10
N SER A 185 3.71 16.42 14.43
CA SER A 185 2.82 17.27 15.24
C SER A 185 3.57 18.14 16.28
N PRO A 186 4.71 18.78 15.94
CA PRO A 186 5.37 19.74 16.84
C PRO A 186 4.50 20.99 17.06
N THR A 187 4.98 21.90 17.90
CA THR A 187 4.36 23.23 17.97
C THR A 187 4.47 23.96 16.62
N VAL A 188 3.48 24.81 16.30
CA VAL A 188 3.48 25.66 15.09
C VAL A 188 4.78 26.46 14.98
N ALA A 189 5.27 27.02 16.09
CA ALA A 189 6.51 27.81 16.11
C ALA A 189 7.73 26.96 15.75
N GLU A 190 7.82 25.73 16.25
CA GLU A 190 8.93 24.81 15.95
C GLU A 190 8.93 24.38 14.48
N ALA A 191 7.76 24.01 13.95
CA ALA A 191 7.64 23.63 12.54
C ALA A 191 7.91 24.80 11.60
N ALA A 192 7.39 25.99 11.90
CA ALA A 192 7.66 27.19 11.10
C ALA A 192 9.14 27.57 11.10
N ALA A 193 9.81 27.50 12.26
CA ALA A 193 11.25 27.74 12.35
C ALA A 193 12.07 26.73 11.55
N PHE A 194 11.62 25.46 11.47
CA PHE A 194 12.28 24.46 10.62
C PHE A 194 12.06 24.75 9.13
N MET A 195 10.82 25.07 8.72
CA MET A 195 10.46 25.44 7.35
C MET A 195 11.15 26.70 6.84
N GLU A 196 11.53 27.63 7.72
CA GLU A 196 12.21 28.88 7.35
C GLU A 196 13.69 28.66 6.99
N LYS A 197 14.30 27.54 7.42
CA LYS A 197 15.72 27.25 7.18
C LYS A 197 16.07 27.13 5.71
N ASP A 198 15.15 26.56 4.93
CA ASP A 198 15.33 26.32 3.51
C ASP A 198 13.94 26.34 2.83
N PRO A 199 13.71 27.19 1.81
CA PRO A 199 12.44 27.22 1.09
C PRO A 199 12.09 25.91 0.37
N GLU A 200 13.06 25.03 0.09
CA GLU A 200 12.82 23.71 -0.52
C GLU A 200 12.27 22.68 0.47
N ILE A 201 12.30 22.95 1.79
CA ILE A 201 11.74 22.03 2.78
C ILE A 201 10.22 21.90 2.58
N LEU A 202 9.76 20.70 2.26
CA LEU A 202 8.35 20.36 2.24
C LEU A 202 7.94 19.79 3.58
N TYR A 203 6.81 20.25 4.12
CA TYR A 203 6.34 19.86 5.44
C TYR A 203 4.84 19.61 5.45
N MET A 204 4.44 18.53 6.12
CA MET A 204 3.06 18.16 6.40
C MET A 204 2.83 18.13 7.91
N HIS A 205 1.77 18.80 8.35
CA HIS A 205 1.42 18.83 9.77
C HIS A 205 0.27 17.87 10.09
N ILE A 206 0.40 17.10 11.17
CA ILE A 206 -0.64 16.19 11.63
C ILE A 206 -1.59 16.96 12.56
N ILE A 207 -2.90 16.85 12.32
CA ILE A 207 -3.95 17.41 13.17
C ILE A 207 -4.98 16.37 13.58
N ASN A 208 -5.59 16.60 14.74
CA ASN A 208 -6.68 15.85 15.36
C ASN A 208 -7.58 16.80 16.16
N ASP A 209 -8.50 16.28 16.96
CA ASP A 209 -9.52 17.07 17.67
C ASP A 209 -8.90 18.17 18.55
N GLY A 210 -7.78 17.83 19.21
CA GLY A 210 -7.08 18.74 20.10
C GLY A 210 -6.24 19.81 19.39
N THR A 211 -6.03 19.68 18.08
CA THR A 211 -5.08 20.51 17.32
C THR A 211 -5.66 21.15 16.07
N ALA A 212 -6.92 20.90 15.71
CA ALA A 212 -7.60 21.48 14.55
C ALA A 212 -7.47 23.02 14.44
N GLY A 213 -7.41 23.71 15.59
CA GLY A 213 -7.28 25.17 15.66
C GLY A 213 -5.98 25.76 15.08
N VAL A 214 -4.96 24.93 14.80
CA VAL A 214 -3.68 25.39 14.24
C VAL A 214 -3.70 25.63 12.73
N VAL A 215 -4.72 25.15 12.02
CA VAL A 215 -4.86 25.32 10.57
C VAL A 215 -4.83 26.81 10.22
N GLY A 216 -3.97 27.22 9.29
CA GLY A 216 -3.83 28.60 8.85
C GLY A 216 -3.21 29.55 9.88
N THR A 217 -2.54 29.02 10.92
CA THR A 217 -1.87 29.84 11.94
C THR A 217 -0.34 29.88 11.78
N PHE A 218 0.23 29.13 10.82
CA PHE A 218 1.66 29.09 10.60
C PHE A 218 2.15 30.44 10.04
N PRO A 219 3.19 31.06 10.64
CA PRO A 219 3.75 32.30 10.11
C PRO A 219 4.54 32.05 8.82
N GLY A 220 4.54 33.02 7.91
CA GLY A 220 5.30 32.97 6.66
C GLY A 220 4.65 32.11 5.58
N ARG A 221 4.64 30.78 5.77
CA ARG A 221 4.01 29.82 4.85
C ARG A 221 3.31 28.70 5.61
N GLN A 222 2.20 28.20 5.06
CA GLN A 222 1.54 27.01 5.60
C GLN A 222 2.30 25.73 5.21
N PRO A 223 2.10 24.61 5.96
CA PRO A 223 2.47 23.27 5.51
C PRO A 223 1.89 22.99 4.11
N VAL A 224 2.56 22.18 3.30
CA VAL A 224 2.03 21.82 1.95
C VAL A 224 0.82 20.88 2.04
N ALA A 225 0.68 20.20 3.17
CA ALA A 225 -0.44 19.32 3.48
C ALA A 225 -0.73 19.30 4.98
N TYR A 226 -1.96 18.95 5.33
CA TYR A 226 -2.35 18.52 6.66
C TYR A 226 -2.77 17.05 6.62
N GLU A 227 -2.17 16.24 7.48
CA GLU A 227 -2.69 14.90 7.77
C GLU A 227 -3.81 15.03 8.79
N VAL A 228 -5.01 14.68 8.36
CA VAL A 228 -6.24 14.83 9.13
C VAL A 228 -6.60 13.47 9.70
N VAL A 229 -6.34 13.29 10.99
CA VAL A 229 -6.69 12.07 11.74
C VAL A 229 -7.98 12.34 12.51
N PHE A 230 -8.98 11.48 12.39
CA PHE A 230 -10.29 11.67 13.02
C PHE A 230 -11.00 10.33 13.24
N ASP A 231 -11.75 10.22 14.33
CA ASP A 231 -12.52 9.04 14.71
C ASP A 231 -14.03 9.33 14.89
N ASP A 232 -14.44 10.60 14.84
CA ASP A 232 -15.84 11.03 14.77
C ASP A 232 -16.07 12.03 13.62
N ALA A 233 -17.20 11.92 12.92
CA ALA A 233 -17.61 12.89 11.90
C ALA A 233 -17.92 14.29 12.49
N ALA A 234 -18.11 14.38 13.81
CA ALA A 234 -18.27 15.62 14.56
C ALA A 234 -16.93 16.31 14.90
N ASP A 235 -15.79 15.67 14.62
CA ASP A 235 -14.48 16.21 15.01
C ASP A 235 -14.16 17.54 14.30
N PRO A 236 -13.51 18.49 15.01
CA PRO A 236 -13.34 19.86 14.53
C PRO A 236 -12.48 19.97 13.25
N GLN A 237 -11.53 19.06 13.04
CA GLN A 237 -10.61 19.01 11.90
C GLN A 237 -11.29 18.59 10.59
N VAL A 238 -12.42 17.87 10.68
CA VAL A 238 -13.21 17.44 9.51
C VAL A 238 -14.46 18.27 9.27
N GLN A 239 -14.69 19.31 10.08
CA GLN A 239 -15.80 20.22 9.83
C GLN A 239 -15.58 21.01 8.53
N PRO A 240 -16.65 21.32 7.75
CA PRO A 240 -16.53 21.97 6.45
C PRO A 240 -15.69 23.25 6.45
N GLY A 241 -15.77 24.06 7.53
CA GLY A 241 -14.98 25.28 7.67
C GLY A 241 -13.48 25.02 7.80
N THR A 242 -13.08 24.00 8.57
CA THR A 242 -11.68 23.63 8.73
C THR A 242 -11.13 23.03 7.44
N LEU A 243 -11.87 22.12 6.81
CA LEU A 243 -11.47 21.53 5.53
C LEU A 243 -11.37 22.58 4.41
N ALA A 244 -12.29 23.55 4.38
CA ALA A 244 -12.21 24.66 3.44
C ALA A 244 -10.95 25.51 3.67
N LYS A 245 -10.62 25.80 4.93
CA LYS A 245 -9.42 26.54 5.31
C LYS A 245 -8.13 25.81 4.91
N ILE A 246 -8.06 24.49 5.09
CA ILE A 246 -6.91 23.69 4.63
C ILE A 246 -6.72 23.86 3.12
N ARG A 247 -7.80 23.77 2.33
CA ARG A 247 -7.72 23.83 0.85
C ARG A 247 -7.36 25.20 0.29
N GLU A 248 -7.26 26.25 1.10
CA GLU A 248 -6.84 27.57 0.62
C GLU A 248 -5.38 27.54 0.11
N ASP A 249 -4.51 26.78 0.76
CA ASP A 249 -3.07 26.73 0.47
C ASP A 249 -2.39 25.38 0.74
N SER A 250 -3.16 24.38 1.17
CA SER A 250 -2.64 23.08 1.62
C SER A 250 -3.47 21.92 1.08
N ARG A 251 -2.88 20.72 1.06
CA ARG A 251 -3.59 19.48 0.74
C ARG A 251 -4.16 18.79 1.97
N ILE A 252 -5.18 17.96 1.75
CA ILE A 252 -5.79 17.11 2.79
C ILE A 252 -5.27 15.71 2.57
N TRP A 253 -4.47 15.23 3.51
CA TRP A 253 -3.97 13.86 3.59
C TRP A 253 -4.84 13.06 4.55
N ILE A 254 -5.37 11.93 4.10
CA ILE A 254 -6.14 11.00 4.92
C ILE A 254 -5.51 9.60 4.83
N ASN A 255 -5.36 8.95 5.98
CA ASN A 255 -4.86 7.58 6.05
C ASN A 255 -6.06 6.62 6.02
N THR A 256 -5.97 5.55 5.22
CA THR A 256 -7.05 4.56 5.08
C THR A 256 -6.59 3.14 5.42
N MET A 257 -5.43 2.97 6.05
CA MET A 257 -4.91 1.63 6.34
C MET A 257 -5.78 0.85 7.35
N TRP A 258 -6.31 1.52 8.39
CA TRP A 258 -7.15 0.92 9.44
C TRP A 258 -8.05 1.96 10.11
N LYS A 259 -8.99 1.49 10.94
CA LYS A 259 -10.01 2.27 11.64
C LYS A 259 -9.41 3.28 12.62
N ASN A 260 -10.18 4.31 12.93
CA ASN A 260 -9.84 5.45 13.79
C ASN A 260 -8.77 6.39 13.23
N LEU A 261 -8.23 6.13 12.03
CA LEU A 261 -7.47 7.14 11.27
C LEU A 261 -8.40 8.03 10.42
N ALA A 262 -9.51 7.44 9.96
CA ALA A 262 -10.58 8.10 9.23
C ALA A 262 -11.93 7.43 9.56
N ILE A 263 -12.28 7.34 10.84
CA ILE A 263 -13.45 6.58 11.33
C ILE A 263 -13.35 5.11 10.87
N ASP A 264 -14.29 4.64 10.04
CA ASP A 264 -14.33 3.29 9.49
C ASP A 264 -13.92 3.24 8.00
N TYR A 265 -13.44 4.36 7.44
CA TYR A 265 -13.09 4.46 6.02
C TYR A 265 -11.72 3.87 5.73
N THR A 266 -11.66 2.55 5.56
CA THR A 266 -10.41 1.81 5.36
C THR A 266 -10.23 1.30 3.93
N ASP A 267 -9.04 0.79 3.63
CA ASP A 267 -8.72 0.12 2.38
C ASP A 267 -9.58 -1.14 2.19
N GLU A 268 -9.66 -2.00 3.20
CA GLU A 268 -10.44 -3.25 3.11
C GLU A 268 -11.94 -2.98 2.97
N ALA A 269 -12.46 -1.93 3.62
CA ALA A 269 -13.83 -1.47 3.39
C ALA A 269 -14.03 -1.00 1.94
N SER A 270 -13.07 -0.26 1.40
CA SER A 270 -13.09 0.24 0.00
C SER A 270 -13.07 -0.89 -1.03
N LEU A 271 -12.33 -1.97 -0.76
CA LEU A 271 -12.26 -3.14 -1.65
C LEU A 271 -13.60 -3.88 -1.75
N ARG A 272 -14.47 -3.76 -0.75
CA ARG A 272 -15.82 -4.35 -0.74
C ARG A 272 -16.84 -3.43 -1.39
N ASP A 273 -16.80 -2.14 -1.06
CA ASP A 273 -17.57 -1.09 -1.73
C ASP A 273 -16.80 0.22 -1.56
N GLU A 274 -16.45 0.86 -2.67
CA GLU A 274 -15.71 2.14 -2.69
C GLU A 274 -16.33 3.20 -1.76
N ARG A 275 -17.66 3.17 -1.57
CA ARG A 275 -18.42 4.11 -0.74
C ARG A 275 -18.21 3.89 0.76
N LEU A 276 -17.73 2.72 1.16
CA LEU A 276 -17.37 2.42 2.54
C LEU A 276 -15.96 2.90 2.90
N GLY A 277 -15.21 3.50 1.96
CA GLY A 277 -13.90 4.08 2.26
C GLY A 277 -13.49 5.20 1.30
N TRP A 278 -12.63 4.89 0.31
CA TRP A 278 -11.95 5.85 -0.57
C TRP A 278 -12.87 6.87 -1.23
N HIS A 279 -14.02 6.45 -1.76
CA HIS A 279 -14.98 7.38 -2.36
C HIS A 279 -15.48 8.39 -1.33
N THR A 280 -15.76 7.96 -0.10
CA THR A 280 -16.28 8.83 0.95
C THR A 280 -15.23 9.80 1.48
N VAL A 281 -13.99 9.36 1.71
CA VAL A 281 -12.90 10.28 2.13
C VAL A 281 -12.59 11.33 1.05
N VAL A 282 -12.70 10.98 -0.24
CA VAL A 282 -12.54 11.94 -1.34
C VAL A 282 -13.76 12.86 -1.47
N ARG A 283 -14.99 12.35 -1.43
CA ARG A 283 -16.19 13.16 -1.71
C ARG A 283 -16.68 13.99 -0.53
N SER A 284 -16.66 13.41 0.67
CA SER A 284 -17.21 14.05 1.87
C SER A 284 -16.15 14.85 2.62
N TYR A 285 -14.91 14.36 2.65
CA TYR A 285 -13.82 14.99 3.38
C TYR A 285 -12.79 15.68 2.47
N GLY A 286 -12.91 15.51 1.15
CA GLY A 286 -12.06 16.14 0.14
C GLY A 286 -10.58 15.82 0.30
N ALA A 287 -10.28 14.57 0.65
CA ALA A 287 -8.94 14.02 0.54
C ALA A 287 -8.38 14.31 -0.86
N SER A 288 -7.21 14.94 -0.90
CA SER A 288 -6.41 15.14 -2.11
C SER A 288 -5.11 14.32 -2.08
N MET A 289 -4.85 13.64 -0.97
CA MET A 289 -3.79 12.66 -0.78
C MET A 289 -4.35 11.54 0.10
N ILE A 290 -4.12 10.28 -0.28
CA ILE A 290 -4.49 9.12 0.53
C ILE A 290 -3.25 8.28 0.81
N GLN A 291 -3.02 7.95 2.07
CA GLN A 291 -2.07 6.93 2.48
C GLN A 291 -2.76 5.58 2.63
N THR A 292 -2.21 4.56 1.97
CA THR A 292 -2.84 3.25 1.80
C THR A 292 -1.81 2.12 1.94
N ASP A 293 -2.29 0.94 2.31
CA ASP A 293 -1.59 -0.34 2.22
C ASP A 293 -1.97 -1.11 0.93
N ASN A 294 -2.86 -0.57 0.09
CA ASN A 294 -3.41 -1.19 -1.12
C ASN A 294 -3.19 -0.31 -2.37
N VAL A 295 -1.92 -0.01 -2.67
CA VAL A 295 -1.50 0.93 -3.73
C VAL A 295 -2.14 0.62 -5.09
N GLU A 296 -1.99 -0.60 -5.60
CA GLU A 296 -2.50 -0.99 -6.92
C GLU A 296 -4.03 -0.87 -7.03
N ALA A 297 -4.75 -1.24 -5.96
CA ALA A 297 -6.20 -1.17 -5.94
C ALA A 297 -6.70 0.28 -5.91
N LEU A 298 -6.03 1.13 -5.12
CA LEU A 298 -6.34 2.56 -5.07
C LEU A 298 -6.01 3.25 -6.40
N ASP A 299 -4.89 2.88 -7.04
CA ASP A 299 -4.51 3.38 -8.36
C ASP A 299 -5.53 2.99 -9.43
N TYR A 300 -5.91 1.71 -9.46
CA TYR A 300 -6.94 1.18 -10.35
C TYR A 300 -8.27 1.92 -10.19
N TRP A 301 -8.72 2.12 -8.93
CA TRP A 301 -9.94 2.86 -8.62
C TRP A 301 -9.86 4.33 -9.04
N ARG A 302 -8.76 5.02 -8.68
CA ARG A 302 -8.52 6.43 -9.00
C ARG A 302 -8.62 6.69 -10.50
N ASP A 303 -8.17 5.75 -11.32
CA ASP A 303 -8.17 5.84 -12.78
C ASP A 303 -9.50 5.40 -13.42
N GLY A 304 -10.54 5.20 -12.61
CA GLY A 304 -11.90 4.87 -13.06
C GLY A 304 -12.14 3.36 -13.22
N GLY A 305 -11.28 2.53 -12.65
CA GLY A 305 -11.47 1.09 -12.54
C GLY A 305 -12.66 0.74 -11.66
N ASP A 306 -13.33 -0.35 -12.02
CA ASP A 306 -14.47 -0.90 -11.30
C ASP A 306 -13.98 -1.90 -10.25
N LEU A 307 -14.01 -1.53 -8.95
CA LEU A 307 -13.47 -2.37 -7.87
C LEU A 307 -14.15 -3.75 -7.78
N ASP A 308 -15.39 -3.89 -8.26
CA ASP A 308 -16.04 -5.21 -8.37
C ASP A 308 -15.29 -6.16 -9.32
N ARG A 309 -14.41 -5.63 -10.17
CA ARG A 309 -13.55 -6.35 -11.12
C ARG A 309 -12.10 -6.44 -10.66
N TYR A 310 -11.71 -5.74 -9.60
CA TYR A 310 -10.33 -5.78 -9.12
C TYR A 310 -9.96 -7.20 -8.64
N GLY A 311 -8.80 -7.70 -9.08
CA GLY A 311 -8.35 -9.06 -8.83
C GLY A 311 -9.11 -10.17 -9.58
N LYS A 312 -10.06 -9.83 -10.47
CA LYS A 312 -10.84 -10.78 -11.28
C LYS A 312 -10.36 -10.80 -12.73
N LEU A 313 -10.37 -11.99 -13.33
CA LEU A 313 -10.11 -12.19 -14.75
C LEU A 313 -11.19 -11.50 -15.62
N PRO A 314 -10.80 -10.92 -16.76
CA PRO A 314 -11.73 -10.21 -17.63
C PRO A 314 -12.76 -11.18 -18.26
N GLY A 315 -13.96 -10.65 -18.51
CA GLY A 315 -15.04 -11.36 -19.21
C GLY A 315 -15.84 -12.33 -18.32
N ASN A 316 -16.12 -11.95 -17.07
CA ASN A 316 -16.83 -12.79 -16.08
C ASN A 316 -16.20 -14.18 -15.90
N ARG A 317 -14.86 -14.23 -15.95
CA ARG A 317 -14.12 -15.49 -15.78
C ARG A 317 -13.77 -15.80 -14.34
N SER A 318 -14.00 -14.86 -13.42
CA SER A 318 -13.82 -15.07 -11.99
C SER A 318 -15.16 -15.06 -11.28
N ILE A 319 -15.33 -15.99 -10.36
CA ILE A 319 -16.44 -16.03 -9.41
C ILE A 319 -15.83 -15.89 -8.02
N ARG A 320 -16.40 -15.02 -7.19
CA ARG A 320 -16.03 -14.88 -5.78
C ARG A 320 -17.19 -15.36 -4.92
N VAL A 321 -16.88 -16.15 -3.90
CA VAL A 321 -17.81 -16.59 -2.87
C VAL A 321 -17.24 -16.06 -1.56
N GLU A 322 -17.92 -15.08 -0.96
CA GLU A 322 -17.51 -14.50 0.32
C GLU A 322 -17.62 -15.55 1.43
N ALA A 323 -16.72 -15.50 2.40
CA ALA A 323 -16.64 -16.55 3.42
C ALA A 323 -17.86 -16.55 4.35
N GLU A 324 -18.47 -15.39 4.59
CA GLU A 324 -19.72 -15.24 5.33
C GLU A 324 -20.95 -15.77 4.57
N ASP A 325 -20.84 -15.99 3.25
CA ASP A 325 -21.94 -16.48 2.40
C ASP A 325 -22.06 -18.03 2.39
N PHE A 326 -21.78 -18.68 3.52
CA PHE A 326 -21.96 -20.13 3.67
C PHE A 326 -23.45 -20.54 3.58
N ALA A 327 -23.74 -21.83 3.38
CA ALA A 327 -25.11 -22.31 3.25
C ALA A 327 -25.90 -22.05 4.55
N PRO A 328 -27.17 -21.60 4.49
CA PRO A 328 -27.99 -21.44 5.68
C PRO A 328 -28.44 -22.78 6.25
N GLY A 329 -28.98 -22.75 7.48
CA GLY A 329 -29.64 -23.90 8.10
C GLY A 329 -29.10 -24.27 9.47
N GLY A 330 -28.16 -23.49 10.01
CA GLY A 330 -27.60 -23.71 11.33
C GLY A 330 -26.57 -24.82 11.42
N GLU A 331 -26.15 -25.05 12.66
CA GLU A 331 -25.21 -26.06 13.09
C GLU A 331 -25.59 -27.47 12.59
N GLY A 332 -24.62 -28.16 11.98
CA GLY A 332 -24.78 -29.48 11.38
C GLY A 332 -25.41 -29.50 9.98
N VAL A 333 -25.84 -28.35 9.45
CA VAL A 333 -26.43 -28.21 8.11
C VAL A 333 -25.62 -27.28 7.22
N GLY A 334 -25.46 -26.02 7.66
CA GLY A 334 -24.71 -24.99 6.95
C GLY A 334 -23.24 -24.94 7.33
N TYR A 335 -22.94 -25.26 8.59
CA TYR A 335 -21.60 -25.26 9.17
C TYR A 335 -21.54 -26.23 10.35
N HIS A 336 -20.33 -26.42 10.87
CA HIS A 336 -20.05 -26.97 12.19
C HIS A 336 -19.01 -26.08 12.86
N ASP A 337 -19.41 -25.44 13.96
CA ASP A 337 -18.56 -24.58 14.78
C ASP A 337 -18.40 -25.20 16.17
N LEU A 338 -17.15 -25.24 16.65
CA LEU A 338 -16.80 -25.94 17.89
C LEU A 338 -16.66 -25.01 19.09
N ASP A 339 -16.69 -23.69 18.90
CA ASP A 339 -16.62 -22.75 20.02
C ASP A 339 -17.71 -21.66 20.01
N PRO A 340 -17.97 -21.02 21.16
CA PRO A 340 -18.96 -19.96 21.21
C PRO A 340 -18.51 -18.77 20.37
N ASN A 341 -19.41 -18.28 19.52
CA ASN A 341 -19.23 -17.07 18.74
C ASN A 341 -18.69 -15.90 19.59
N ARG A 342 -17.57 -15.34 19.13
CA ARG A 342 -16.78 -14.26 19.71
C ARG A 342 -16.94 -12.96 18.94
N CYS A 343 -17.28 -13.03 17.67
CA CYS A 343 -17.55 -11.88 16.82
C CYS A 343 -18.58 -12.22 15.74
N THR A 344 -19.57 -11.34 15.57
CA THR A 344 -20.51 -11.49 14.45
C THR A 344 -20.99 -10.12 14.00
N VAL A 345 -20.65 -9.79 12.76
CA VAL A 345 -21.10 -8.57 12.05
C VAL A 345 -22.06 -8.87 10.90
N ALA A 346 -22.16 -10.15 10.53
CA ALA A 346 -23.15 -10.68 9.60
C ALA A 346 -23.74 -11.98 10.16
N ARG A 347 -24.92 -12.38 9.66
CA ARG A 347 -25.59 -13.64 10.05
C ARG A 347 -25.77 -13.79 11.55
N LEU A 348 -26.45 -12.80 12.14
CA LEU A 348 -26.61 -12.61 13.59
C LEU A 348 -27.31 -13.78 14.31
N ASP A 349 -27.94 -14.68 13.56
CA ASP A 349 -28.65 -15.87 14.02
C ASP A 349 -27.84 -17.17 13.86
N GLU A 350 -26.63 -17.11 13.29
CA GLU A 350 -25.74 -18.26 13.08
C GLU A 350 -24.58 -18.26 14.10
N GLY A 351 -23.96 -19.44 14.31
CA GLY A 351 -22.92 -19.67 15.31
C GLY A 351 -21.49 -19.37 14.85
N VAL A 352 -21.28 -19.12 13.55
CA VAL A 352 -19.95 -18.90 12.95
C VAL A 352 -19.40 -17.53 13.35
N ASP A 353 -18.12 -17.51 13.73
CA ASP A 353 -17.34 -16.30 13.98
C ASP A 353 -17.12 -15.46 12.70
N ILE A 354 -17.97 -14.45 12.47
CA ILE A 354 -17.83 -13.50 11.35
C ILE A 354 -17.38 -12.15 11.89
N CYS A 355 -16.09 -11.86 11.75
CA CYS A 355 -15.47 -10.65 12.26
C CYS A 355 -15.36 -9.56 11.19
N ASP A 356 -15.40 -8.30 11.62
CA ASP A 356 -14.89 -7.16 10.85
C ASP A 356 -13.42 -6.92 11.24
N LEU A 357 -12.51 -7.12 10.29
CA LEU A 357 -11.07 -6.91 10.41
C LEU A 357 -10.69 -5.69 9.57
N GLU A 358 -10.81 -4.52 10.17
CA GLU A 358 -10.49 -3.24 9.53
C GLU A 358 -11.25 -3.03 8.20
N GLY A 359 -12.48 -3.53 8.09
CA GLY A 359 -13.34 -3.44 6.91
C GLY A 359 -13.50 -4.75 6.12
N ALA A 360 -12.56 -5.69 6.25
CA ALA A 360 -12.69 -7.04 5.70
C ALA A 360 -13.66 -7.86 6.55
N ILE A 361 -14.61 -8.55 5.92
CA ILE A 361 -15.58 -9.40 6.62
C ILE A 361 -15.14 -10.83 6.43
N ALA A 362 -14.66 -11.45 7.49
CA ALA A 362 -13.99 -12.74 7.39
C ALA A 362 -14.49 -13.71 8.45
N VAL A 363 -14.53 -14.99 8.06
CA VAL A 363 -14.65 -16.10 9.00
C VAL A 363 -13.36 -16.17 9.81
N ASN A 364 -13.51 -16.13 11.12
CA ASN A 364 -12.44 -15.99 12.09
C ASN A 364 -12.47 -17.13 13.11
N TRP A 365 -11.53 -17.12 14.05
CA TRP A 365 -11.48 -18.05 15.19
C TRP A 365 -11.57 -19.54 14.83
N ILE A 366 -11.21 -19.88 13.59
CA ILE A 366 -11.30 -21.21 13.02
C ILE A 366 -10.60 -22.26 13.91
N ARG A 367 -11.24 -23.41 14.11
CA ARG A 367 -10.72 -24.59 14.83
C ARG A 367 -10.59 -25.81 13.95
N ALA A 368 -9.72 -26.70 14.39
CA ALA A 368 -9.58 -28.02 13.80
C ALA A 368 -10.90 -28.80 13.92
N GLY A 369 -11.36 -29.39 12.81
CA GLY A 369 -12.62 -30.14 12.74
C GLY A 369 -13.85 -29.33 12.33
N GLU A 370 -13.76 -28.00 12.34
CA GLU A 370 -14.85 -27.16 11.83
C GLU A 370 -15.01 -27.29 10.32
N TRP A 371 -16.20 -26.96 9.84
CA TRP A 371 -16.47 -26.92 8.41
C TRP A 371 -17.57 -25.94 8.06
N LEU A 372 -17.51 -25.39 6.84
CA LEU A 372 -18.52 -24.51 6.28
C LEU A 372 -18.92 -25.02 4.89
N LYS A 373 -20.23 -25.13 4.65
CA LYS A 373 -20.78 -25.53 3.36
C LYS A 373 -21.01 -24.30 2.50
N TYR A 374 -20.72 -24.39 1.20
CA TYR A 374 -20.91 -23.32 0.23
C TYR A 374 -21.55 -23.85 -1.05
N SER A 375 -22.03 -22.94 -1.90
CA SER A 375 -22.32 -23.24 -3.30
C SER A 375 -21.67 -22.21 -4.22
N VAL A 376 -21.29 -22.66 -5.43
CA VAL A 376 -20.77 -21.80 -6.48
C VAL A 376 -21.56 -22.03 -7.77
N THR A 377 -22.05 -20.95 -8.38
CA THR A 377 -22.77 -21.01 -9.66
C THR A 377 -21.81 -20.81 -10.82
N VAL A 378 -21.60 -21.86 -11.61
CA VAL A 378 -20.69 -21.88 -12.76
C VAL A 378 -21.45 -21.63 -14.05
N GLU A 379 -21.22 -20.49 -14.69
CA GLU A 379 -21.85 -20.15 -15.96
C GLU A 379 -21.21 -20.86 -17.16
N LYS A 380 -19.90 -21.13 -17.07
CA LYS A 380 -19.08 -21.69 -18.14
C LYS A 380 -18.31 -22.91 -17.67
N ALA A 381 -18.68 -24.07 -18.18
CA ALA A 381 -17.97 -25.31 -17.88
C ALA A 381 -16.48 -25.22 -18.30
N GLY A 382 -15.60 -25.81 -17.49
CA GLY A 382 -14.18 -25.90 -17.77
C GLY A 382 -13.34 -26.03 -16.51
N VAL A 383 -12.04 -25.78 -16.65
CA VAL A 383 -11.07 -25.84 -15.55
C VAL A 383 -10.98 -24.47 -14.87
N TYR A 384 -11.03 -24.51 -13.54
CA TYR A 384 -10.91 -23.37 -12.65
C TYR A 384 -9.66 -23.52 -11.77
N ASP A 385 -8.85 -22.46 -11.67
CA ASP A 385 -7.94 -22.29 -10.54
C ASP A 385 -8.78 -21.80 -9.36
N VAL A 386 -8.74 -22.52 -8.24
CA VAL A 386 -9.44 -22.18 -6.99
C VAL A 386 -8.41 -21.64 -6.00
N SER A 387 -8.71 -20.50 -5.40
CA SER A 387 -7.88 -19.83 -4.41
C SER A 387 -8.71 -19.33 -3.25
N ALA A 388 -8.06 -19.03 -2.12
CA ALA A 388 -8.69 -18.38 -0.98
C ALA A 388 -7.91 -17.13 -0.59
N ARG A 389 -8.62 -16.05 -0.26
CA ARG A 389 -8.04 -14.89 0.41
C ARG A 389 -8.06 -15.14 1.92
N VAL A 390 -6.88 -15.11 2.53
CA VAL A 390 -6.67 -15.53 3.90
C VAL A 390 -5.66 -14.62 4.61
N SER A 391 -5.67 -14.61 5.94
CA SER A 391 -4.65 -13.93 6.73
C SER A 391 -4.25 -14.72 7.98
N SER A 392 -2.96 -14.68 8.35
CA SER A 392 -2.42 -15.31 9.57
C SER A 392 -0.98 -14.87 9.86
N PRO A 393 -0.63 -14.58 11.13
CA PRO A 393 0.75 -14.38 11.54
C PRO A 393 1.49 -15.71 11.87
N TYR A 394 0.88 -16.88 11.68
CA TYR A 394 1.43 -18.18 12.07
C TYR A 394 1.99 -19.02 10.91
N SER A 395 2.84 -20.00 11.21
CA SER A 395 3.44 -20.96 10.28
C SER A 395 3.68 -22.31 10.99
N PRO A 396 2.98 -23.39 10.60
CA PRO A 396 1.84 -23.40 9.66
C PRO A 396 0.66 -22.59 10.23
N ALA A 397 -0.11 -21.93 9.35
CA ALA A 397 -1.29 -21.17 9.78
C ALA A 397 -2.54 -22.04 9.89
N GLY A 398 -2.66 -23.03 9.01
CA GLY A 398 -3.83 -23.87 8.91
C GLY A 398 -3.68 -24.95 7.85
N THR A 399 -4.63 -25.88 7.79
CA THR A 399 -4.76 -26.80 6.67
C THR A 399 -6.24 -27.02 6.37
N ILE A 400 -6.62 -26.81 5.11
CA ILE A 400 -8.00 -26.95 4.65
C ILE A 400 -8.13 -28.02 3.55
N THR A 401 -9.30 -28.63 3.46
CA THR A 401 -9.69 -29.50 2.34
C THR A 401 -11.02 -29.04 1.78
N LEU A 402 -11.15 -29.01 0.46
CA LEU A 402 -12.43 -28.82 -0.23
C LEU A 402 -13.05 -30.19 -0.56
N ASP A 403 -14.22 -30.46 0.03
CA ASP A 403 -15.02 -31.67 -0.17
C ASP A 403 -16.20 -31.37 -1.09
N TRP A 404 -16.24 -32.02 -2.25
CA TRP A 404 -17.26 -31.84 -3.28
C TRP A 404 -18.29 -32.98 -3.28
N GLY A 405 -18.47 -33.66 -2.14
CA GLY A 405 -19.45 -34.72 -1.89
C GLY A 405 -19.09 -36.10 -2.46
N HIS A 406 -18.49 -36.16 -3.66
CA HIS A 406 -18.00 -37.41 -4.27
C HIS A 406 -16.49 -37.44 -4.49
N THR A 407 -15.86 -36.26 -4.44
CA THR A 407 -14.41 -36.10 -4.59
C THR A 407 -13.94 -35.06 -3.61
N GLU A 408 -12.84 -35.36 -2.93
CA GLU A 408 -12.15 -34.40 -2.10
C GLU A 408 -10.90 -33.89 -2.84
N SER A 409 -10.52 -32.68 -2.53
CA SER A 409 -9.19 -32.17 -2.86
C SER A 409 -8.13 -32.77 -1.92
N GLY A 410 -6.86 -32.52 -2.18
CA GLY A 410 -5.81 -32.79 -1.19
C GLY A 410 -5.82 -31.74 -0.07
N PRO A 411 -5.15 -31.99 1.07
CA PRO A 411 -4.98 -30.97 2.09
C PRO A 411 -4.13 -29.81 1.56
N PHE A 412 -4.58 -28.59 1.79
CA PHE A 412 -3.89 -27.35 1.44
C PHE A 412 -3.41 -26.63 2.69
N SER A 413 -2.09 -26.44 2.80
CA SER A 413 -1.52 -25.67 3.89
C SER A 413 -1.72 -24.17 3.65
N ILE A 414 -2.31 -23.50 4.63
CA ILE A 414 -2.39 -22.04 4.65
C ILE A 414 -1.05 -21.47 5.12
N GLY A 415 -0.50 -20.59 4.29
CA GLY A 415 0.77 -19.91 4.51
C GLY A 415 0.65 -18.69 5.43
N ASN A 416 1.79 -18.32 6.02
CA ASN A 416 1.95 -17.10 6.81
C ASN A 416 1.80 -15.85 5.94
N THR A 417 0.92 -14.94 6.35
CA THR A 417 0.71 -13.63 5.71
C THR A 417 1.16 -12.49 6.62
N THR A 418 1.95 -12.78 7.66
CA THR A 418 2.64 -11.82 8.53
C THR A 418 1.78 -11.10 9.58
N HIS A 419 0.46 -10.93 9.36
CA HIS A 419 -0.47 -10.32 10.31
C HIS A 419 -1.90 -10.87 10.17
N HIS A 420 -2.74 -10.68 11.18
CA HIS A 420 -4.17 -11.05 11.11
C HIS A 420 -4.99 -10.16 10.15
N GLU A 421 -4.48 -8.99 9.80
CA GLU A 421 -5.11 -8.05 8.85
C GLU A 421 -4.35 -7.98 7.52
N ALA A 422 -3.23 -8.69 7.39
CA ALA A 422 -2.48 -8.76 6.14
C ALA A 422 -3.01 -9.91 5.29
N PHE A 423 -4.07 -9.64 4.53
CA PHE A 423 -4.69 -10.65 3.66
C PHE A 423 -3.90 -10.88 2.37
N GLU A 424 -3.79 -12.16 1.98
CA GLU A 424 -3.18 -12.61 0.72
C GLU A 424 -4.06 -13.67 0.04
N VAL A 425 -4.08 -13.68 -1.28
CA VAL A 425 -4.73 -14.75 -2.07
C VAL A 425 -3.75 -15.91 -2.22
N GLN A 426 -4.15 -17.10 -1.75
CA GLN A 426 -3.34 -18.31 -1.81
C GLN A 426 -4.02 -19.38 -2.67
N PRO A 427 -3.27 -20.05 -3.56
CA PRO A 427 -3.83 -21.09 -4.42
C PRO A 427 -4.21 -22.34 -3.61
N LEU A 428 -5.34 -22.94 -3.95
CA LEU A 428 -5.82 -24.20 -3.38
C LEU A 428 -5.70 -25.31 -4.43
N GLU A 429 -6.67 -25.43 -5.35
CA GLU A 429 -6.73 -26.53 -6.30
C GLU A 429 -6.99 -26.09 -7.74
N ARG A 430 -6.79 -27.01 -8.68
CA ARG A 430 -7.37 -26.91 -10.03
C ARG A 430 -8.48 -27.93 -10.17
N ARG A 431 -9.65 -27.47 -10.61
CA ARG A 431 -10.83 -28.31 -10.71
C ARG A 431 -11.60 -28.07 -12.00
N TYR A 432 -12.04 -29.15 -12.62
CA TYR A 432 -13.06 -29.06 -13.66
C TYR A 432 -14.43 -28.91 -13.02
N LEU A 433 -15.18 -27.88 -13.40
CA LEU A 433 -16.56 -27.66 -13.00
C LEU A 433 -17.47 -27.64 -14.24
N GLY A 434 -18.57 -28.38 -14.18
CA GLY A 434 -19.64 -28.30 -15.19
C GLY A 434 -20.40 -26.98 -15.10
N LYS A 435 -21.22 -26.65 -16.10
CA LYS A 435 -22.15 -25.52 -15.98
C LYS A 435 -23.25 -25.88 -14.96
N GLY A 436 -23.56 -24.97 -14.04
CA GLY A 436 -24.60 -25.14 -13.03
C GLY A 436 -24.10 -24.80 -11.62
N GLU A 437 -24.93 -25.09 -10.64
CA GLU A 437 -24.59 -24.94 -9.22
C GLU A 437 -23.79 -26.15 -8.74
N HIS A 438 -22.74 -25.90 -7.95
CA HIS A 438 -21.93 -26.92 -7.30
C HIS A 438 -21.82 -26.61 -5.82
N GLU A 439 -22.23 -27.56 -4.99
CA GLU A 439 -22.01 -27.48 -3.54
C GLU A 439 -20.65 -28.06 -3.16
N PHE A 440 -20.03 -27.48 -2.15
CA PHE A 440 -18.80 -27.99 -1.56
C PHE A 440 -18.69 -27.60 -0.09
N VAL A 441 -17.83 -28.29 0.65
CA VAL A 441 -17.56 -28.03 2.06
C VAL A 441 -16.09 -27.68 2.21
N VAL A 442 -15.79 -26.54 2.82
CA VAL A 442 -14.44 -26.22 3.31
C VAL A 442 -14.30 -26.87 4.68
N ARG A 443 -13.38 -27.83 4.79
CA ARG A 443 -13.10 -28.55 6.03
C ARG A 443 -11.76 -28.13 6.60
N MET A 444 -11.74 -27.86 7.90
CA MET A 444 -10.52 -27.60 8.66
C MET A 444 -9.98 -28.94 9.16
N ASP A 445 -8.76 -29.30 8.76
CA ASP A 445 -8.15 -30.57 9.16
C ASP A 445 -8.13 -30.71 10.70
N GLU A 446 -8.73 -31.81 11.20
CA GLU A 446 -8.87 -32.15 12.61
C GLU A 446 -7.54 -32.32 13.35
N ASN A 447 -6.48 -32.67 12.63
CA ASN A 447 -5.16 -32.94 13.21
C ASN A 447 -4.18 -31.78 13.00
N ALA A 448 -4.61 -30.69 12.38
CA ALA A 448 -3.78 -29.53 12.12
C ALA A 448 -4.03 -28.40 13.14
N TYR A 449 -2.99 -27.62 13.40
CA TYR A 449 -3.16 -26.32 14.03
C TYR A 449 -3.95 -25.40 13.08
N GLN A 450 -4.97 -24.71 13.59
CA GLN A 450 -5.78 -23.75 12.83
C GLN A 450 -5.74 -22.40 13.53
N ASN A 451 -5.20 -21.40 12.85
CA ASN A 451 -5.25 -20.01 13.25
C ASN A 451 -5.01 -19.11 12.03
N PHE A 452 -6.06 -18.95 11.24
CA PHE A 452 -6.10 -18.06 10.09
C PHE A 452 -7.52 -17.53 9.93
N ASN A 453 -7.65 -16.45 9.17
CA ASN A 453 -8.93 -15.87 8.79
C ASN A 453 -9.19 -16.21 7.32
N LEU A 454 -10.45 -16.48 6.96
CA LEU A 454 -10.91 -16.72 5.60
C LEU A 454 -11.85 -15.59 5.17
N ASP A 455 -11.48 -14.86 4.11
CA ASP A 455 -12.24 -13.72 3.58
C ASP A 455 -13.12 -14.14 2.41
N TYR A 456 -12.53 -14.76 1.38
CA TYR A 456 -13.30 -15.32 0.27
C TYR A 456 -12.61 -16.47 -0.44
N LEU A 457 -13.38 -17.20 -1.23
CA LEU A 457 -12.90 -18.15 -2.24
C LEU A 457 -13.07 -17.56 -3.63
N GLN A 458 -12.06 -17.72 -4.48
CA GLN A 458 -12.08 -17.24 -5.87
C GLN A 458 -11.86 -18.39 -6.85
N PHE A 459 -12.71 -18.44 -7.88
CA PHE A 459 -12.72 -19.43 -8.94
C PHE A 459 -12.42 -18.76 -10.27
N ASP A 460 -11.22 -18.98 -10.81
CA ASP A 460 -10.74 -18.36 -12.05
C ASP A 460 -10.78 -19.34 -13.24
N HIS A 461 -11.62 -19.06 -14.23
CA HIS A 461 -11.78 -19.88 -15.44
C HIS A 461 -10.56 -19.75 -16.36
N ILE A 462 -9.74 -20.79 -16.39
CA ILE A 462 -8.48 -20.82 -17.14
C ILE A 462 -8.55 -21.61 -18.46
N GLY A 463 -9.61 -22.38 -18.70
CA GLY A 463 -9.67 -23.16 -19.95
C GLY A 463 -10.80 -24.18 -20.02
N ARG A 464 -10.85 -24.89 -21.15
CA ARG A 464 -11.70 -26.07 -21.34
C ARG A 464 -10.98 -27.33 -20.93
#